data_AF-A0A941MJ22-F1
#
_entry.id   AF-A0A941MJ22-F1
#
_cell.length_a   1.000
_cell.length_b   1.000
_cell.length_c   1.000
_cell.angle_alpha   90.00
_cell.angle_beta   90.00
_cell.angle_gamma   90.00
#
_symmetry.space_group_name_H-M   'P 1'
#
loop_
_entity.id
_entity.type
_entity.pdbx_description
1 polymer ?
#
loop_
_entity_poly.entity_id
_entity_poly.type
_entity_poly.pdbx_seq_one_letter_code
_entity_poly.pdbx_strand_id
1 'polypeptide(L)'
;MKSLRTFLYQAQLEVPMMLKRVLGLLAISAIQALTIPGAAIAEEQISTLVKGKRLAVRNGSPPVLVLGKKVILRPSDDIAYLNIHGAYEGVGRTFVLVSESTGGNGCPVMFAIVEMQGKNVSVSEQFGTCNDVAKAEAKDDALIVTIPKFDGTGDETTTFRNGQLTKTETIDSEDGEGPERAPGGDLALFVSNKHISEAMGMKAFVNALKKIMPQADFKEARGMALSGPGIDFWMHDGAALANACERHNCGDHSFSVAVDQSGRAWAALYNDGKARFFGDPDQTKKQFLDPSFRPQ
;
A
#
# COMPACT_ATOMS: atom_id res chain seq x y z
N MET A 1 20.76 24.24 -45.71
CA MET A 1 21.75 23.35 -45.04
C MET A 1 21.25 23.15 -43.62
N LYS A 2 20.94 21.99 -43.03
CA LYS A 2 21.07 20.56 -43.36
C LYS A 2 19.81 19.84 -42.83
N SER A 3 19.35 18.86 -43.59
CA SER A 3 18.30 17.88 -43.29
C SER A 3 18.93 16.64 -42.63
N LEU A 4 18.23 15.98 -41.69
CA LEU A 4 18.47 14.60 -41.20
C LEU A 4 17.16 14.10 -40.57
N ARG A 5 16.32 13.35 -41.28
CA ARG A 5 16.30 11.89 -41.55
C ARG A 5 15.74 11.02 -40.40
N THR A 6 14.47 10.71 -40.56
CA THR A 6 13.67 9.62 -39.99
C THR A 6 14.27 8.24 -40.32
N PHE A 7 14.31 7.33 -39.35
CA PHE A 7 14.52 5.89 -39.58
C PHE A 7 13.38 5.10 -38.94
N LEU A 8 12.56 4.46 -39.78
CA LEU A 8 11.60 3.42 -39.44
C LEU A 8 12.29 2.07 -39.67
N TYR A 9 12.28 1.19 -38.67
CA TYR A 9 12.71 -0.21 -38.81
C TYR A 9 11.48 -1.11 -38.68
N GLN A 10 11.04 -1.68 -39.80
CA GLN A 10 10.12 -2.83 -39.85
C GLN A 10 10.95 -4.11 -39.91
N ALA A 11 10.68 -5.06 -39.02
CA ALA A 11 11.18 -6.42 -39.12
C ALA A 11 9.97 -7.36 -39.26
N GLN A 12 9.80 -7.93 -40.45
CA GLN A 12 8.90 -9.05 -40.73
C GLN A 12 9.66 -10.36 -40.46
N LEU A 13 9.06 -11.27 -39.69
CA LEU A 13 9.53 -12.65 -39.56
C LEU A 13 8.45 -13.58 -40.12
N GLU A 14 8.81 -14.25 -41.22
CA GLU A 14 8.05 -15.35 -41.82
C GLU A 14 8.35 -16.65 -41.06
N VAL A 15 7.32 -17.46 -40.79
CA VAL A 15 7.46 -18.82 -40.24
C VAL A 15 6.97 -19.82 -41.30
N PRO A 16 7.78 -20.83 -41.68
CA PRO A 16 7.36 -21.82 -42.67
C PRO A 16 6.49 -22.93 -42.03
N MET A 17 5.34 -23.16 -42.65
CA MET A 17 4.48 -24.33 -42.47
C MET A 17 5.16 -25.59 -43.01
N MET A 18 5.35 -26.62 -42.16
CA MET A 18 5.67 -27.98 -42.62
C MET A 18 4.61 -28.97 -42.14
N LEU A 19 3.83 -29.38 -43.13
CA LEU A 19 2.81 -30.40 -43.15
C LEU A 19 3.45 -31.81 -43.11
N LYS A 20 3.13 -32.64 -42.11
CA LYS A 20 3.25 -34.11 -42.24
C LYS A 20 2.04 -34.80 -41.62
N ARG A 21 1.21 -35.37 -42.49
CA ARG A 21 0.20 -36.39 -42.19
C ARG A 21 0.91 -37.70 -41.81
N VAL A 22 0.49 -38.32 -40.72
CA VAL A 22 0.67 -39.76 -40.49
C VAL A 22 -0.66 -40.32 -40.01
N LEU A 23 -1.28 -41.14 -40.85
CA LEU A 23 -2.38 -42.04 -40.50
C LEU A 23 -1.82 -43.14 -39.59
N GLY A 24 -2.42 -43.34 -38.42
CA GLY A 24 -2.14 -44.47 -37.55
C GLY A 24 -3.43 -45.00 -36.95
N LEU A 25 -3.80 -46.24 -37.34
CA LEU A 25 -4.84 -47.04 -36.69
C LEU A 25 -4.60 -47.09 -35.18
N LEU A 26 -5.65 -46.88 -34.38
CA LEU A 26 -5.60 -47.20 -32.95
C LEU A 26 -6.86 -47.95 -32.53
N ALA A 27 -6.61 -49.15 -32.00
CA ALA A 27 -7.56 -50.08 -31.45
C ALA A 27 -8.25 -49.47 -30.22
N ILE A 28 -9.57 -49.68 -30.14
CA ILE A 28 -10.41 -49.28 -29.01
C ILE A 28 -10.20 -50.31 -27.90
N SER A 29 -9.27 -50.04 -26.97
CA SER A 29 -9.20 -50.74 -25.69
C SER A 29 -10.16 -50.08 -24.72
N ALA A 30 -11.13 -50.86 -24.23
CA ALA A 30 -12.03 -50.47 -23.15
C ALA A 30 -11.24 -50.27 -21.85
N ILE A 31 -11.00 -49.02 -21.49
CA ILE A 31 -10.46 -48.63 -20.18
C ILE A 31 -11.66 -48.52 -19.23
N GLN A 32 -11.77 -49.46 -18.29
CA GLN A 32 -12.62 -49.30 -17.11
C GLN A 32 -12.05 -48.16 -16.26
N ALA A 33 -12.74 -47.03 -16.24
CA ALA A 33 -12.39 -45.89 -15.40
C ALA A 33 -12.65 -46.25 -13.93
N LEU A 34 -11.59 -46.61 -13.20
CA LEU A 34 -11.60 -46.56 -11.74
C LEU A 34 -11.70 -45.08 -11.34
N THR A 35 -12.88 -44.68 -10.88
CA THR A 35 -13.07 -43.39 -10.20
C THR A 35 -12.40 -43.48 -8.83
N ILE A 36 -11.11 -43.11 -8.77
CA ILE A 36 -10.43 -42.89 -7.49
C ILE A 36 -11.08 -41.66 -6.86
N PRO A 37 -11.59 -41.74 -5.61
CA PRO A 37 -12.09 -40.56 -4.91
C PRO A 37 -10.96 -39.53 -4.83
N GLY A 38 -11.13 -38.43 -5.56
CA GLY A 38 -10.15 -37.35 -5.63
C GLY A 38 -9.97 -36.76 -4.25
N ALA A 39 -8.80 -36.96 -3.65
CA ALA A 39 -8.38 -36.14 -2.53
C ALA A 39 -8.41 -34.68 -3.02
N ALA A 40 -9.26 -33.85 -2.41
CA ALA A 40 -9.33 -32.43 -2.71
C ALA A 40 -7.92 -31.84 -2.49
N ILE A 41 -7.23 -31.55 -3.60
CA ILE A 41 -5.95 -30.86 -3.56
C ILE A 41 -6.28 -29.44 -3.16
N ALA A 42 -5.93 -29.07 -1.91
CA ALA A 42 -6.08 -27.70 -1.43
C ALA A 42 -5.39 -26.76 -2.43
N GLU A 43 -6.18 -25.87 -3.02
CA GLU A 43 -5.73 -24.97 -4.06
C GLU A 43 -4.74 -23.95 -3.47
N GLU A 44 -3.70 -23.67 -4.25
CA GLU A 44 -2.60 -22.81 -3.85
C GLU A 44 -2.88 -21.38 -4.34
N GLN A 45 -2.86 -20.41 -3.42
CA GLN A 45 -3.28 -19.04 -3.73
C GLN A 45 -2.11 -18.17 -4.21
N ILE A 46 -1.00 -18.19 -3.47
CA ILE A 46 0.17 -17.32 -3.69
C ILE A 46 1.43 -18.14 -3.36
N SER A 47 2.47 -18.03 -4.18
CA SER A 47 3.75 -18.69 -3.90
C SER A 47 4.95 -17.90 -4.38
N THR A 48 6.09 -18.11 -3.71
CA THR A 48 7.39 -17.56 -4.08
C THR A 48 8.49 -18.60 -3.84
N LEU A 49 9.65 -18.41 -4.48
CA LEU A 49 10.84 -19.24 -4.26
C LEU A 49 11.78 -18.55 -3.27
N VAL A 50 12.12 -19.24 -2.19
CA VAL A 50 13.13 -18.78 -1.22
C VAL A 50 14.20 -19.84 -1.04
N LYS A 51 15.44 -19.50 -1.38
CA LYS A 51 16.59 -20.44 -1.41
C LYS A 51 16.28 -21.73 -2.17
N GLY A 52 15.60 -21.63 -3.31
CA GLY A 52 15.21 -22.77 -4.15
C GLY A 52 14.10 -23.66 -3.58
N LYS A 53 13.51 -23.30 -2.43
CA LYS A 53 12.33 -23.97 -1.87
C LYS A 53 11.10 -23.12 -2.14
N ARG A 54 9.99 -23.80 -2.41
CA ARG A 54 8.70 -23.14 -2.60
C ARG A 54 8.08 -22.79 -1.25
N LEU A 55 7.87 -21.50 -1.03
CA LEU A 55 7.07 -20.97 0.06
C LEU A 55 5.70 -20.58 -0.51
N ALA A 56 4.62 -21.08 0.08
CA ALA A 56 3.28 -20.91 -0.47
C ALA A 56 2.23 -20.74 0.60
N VAL A 57 1.19 -19.98 0.27
CA VAL A 57 -0.06 -19.92 1.02
C VAL A 57 -1.01 -20.96 0.45
N ARG A 58 -1.49 -21.87 1.30
CA ARG A 58 -2.51 -22.85 0.93
C ARG A 58 -3.88 -22.42 1.46
N ASN A 59 -4.88 -22.54 0.61
CA ASN A 59 -6.26 -22.28 0.98
C ASN A 59 -6.73 -23.21 2.11
N GLY A 60 -7.56 -22.65 2.98
CA GLY A 60 -8.09 -23.28 4.18
C GLY A 60 -8.85 -22.25 5.00
N SER A 61 -9.46 -22.68 6.11
CA SER A 61 -10.08 -21.80 7.09
C SER A 61 -9.51 -22.18 8.46
N PRO A 62 -8.39 -21.55 8.90
CA PRO A 62 -7.66 -20.46 8.25
C PRO A 62 -6.67 -20.91 7.14
N PRO A 63 -6.20 -20.01 6.27
CA PRO A 63 -5.11 -20.29 5.34
C PRO A 63 -3.81 -20.57 6.09
N VAL A 64 -2.90 -21.36 5.50
CA VAL A 64 -1.63 -21.72 6.15
C VAL A 64 -0.42 -21.44 5.26
N LEU A 65 0.70 -21.05 5.87
CA LEU A 65 1.98 -20.90 5.17
C LEU A 65 2.75 -22.21 5.19
N VAL A 66 3.18 -22.68 4.01
CA VAL A 66 3.96 -23.90 3.86
C VAL A 66 5.29 -23.64 3.16
N LEU A 67 6.36 -24.30 3.64
CA LEU A 67 7.64 -24.40 2.96
C LEU A 67 7.81 -25.83 2.45
N GLY A 68 7.60 -26.03 1.14
CA GLY A 68 7.48 -27.35 0.52
C GLY A 68 6.27 -28.13 1.05
N LYS A 69 6.50 -29.12 1.91
CA LYS A 69 5.45 -29.94 2.54
C LYS A 69 5.21 -29.60 4.02
N LYS A 70 6.05 -28.76 4.63
CA LYS A 70 5.98 -28.43 6.06
C LYS A 70 5.15 -27.16 6.25
N VAL A 71 4.15 -27.22 7.13
CA VAL A 71 3.46 -26.02 7.63
C VAL A 71 4.40 -25.28 8.56
N ILE A 72 4.63 -23.99 8.30
CA ILE A 72 5.53 -23.14 9.09
C ILE A 72 4.79 -22.07 9.89
N LEU A 73 3.62 -21.62 9.42
CA LEU A 73 2.73 -20.72 10.14
C LEU A 73 1.30 -21.23 10.03
N ARG A 74 0.63 -21.32 11.18
CA ARG A 74 -0.82 -21.48 11.31
C ARG A 74 -1.37 -20.24 12.01
N PRO A 75 -2.01 -19.33 11.27
CA PRO A 75 -2.76 -18.22 11.85
C PRO A 75 -3.83 -18.72 12.83
N SER A 76 -4.37 -17.81 13.64
CA SER A 76 -5.58 -18.07 14.42
C SER A 76 -6.81 -18.25 13.52
N ASP A 77 -7.86 -18.86 14.07
CA ASP A 77 -9.06 -19.25 13.30
C ASP A 77 -9.88 -18.06 12.75
N ASP A 78 -9.64 -16.85 13.25
CA ASP A 78 -10.26 -15.60 12.81
C ASP A 78 -9.55 -14.93 11.62
N ILE A 79 -8.39 -15.46 11.20
CA ILE A 79 -7.66 -14.94 10.04
C ILE A 79 -8.27 -15.48 8.75
N ALA A 80 -8.80 -14.56 7.94
CA ALA A 80 -9.41 -14.87 6.65
C ALA A 80 -8.40 -14.87 5.51
N TYR A 81 -7.37 -14.02 5.59
CA TYR A 81 -6.37 -13.85 4.53
C TYR A 81 -4.95 -13.88 5.07
N LEU A 82 -4.08 -14.53 4.30
CA LEU A 82 -2.64 -14.61 4.56
C LEU A 82 -1.92 -14.26 3.25
N ASN A 83 -1.07 -13.24 3.26
CA ASN A 83 -0.33 -12.81 2.06
C ASN A 83 1.18 -12.80 2.29
N ILE A 84 1.95 -12.97 1.21
CA ILE A 84 3.41 -12.82 1.21
C ILE A 84 3.74 -11.45 0.62
N HIS A 85 4.30 -10.54 1.43
CA HIS A 85 4.68 -9.21 0.97
C HIS A 85 6.00 -9.22 0.19
N GLY A 86 6.96 -10.03 0.63
CA GLY A 86 8.26 -10.10 -0.02
C GLY A 86 9.25 -10.99 0.73
N ALA A 87 10.30 -11.37 0.01
CA ALA A 87 11.47 -12.05 0.58
C ALA A 87 12.67 -11.10 0.52
N TYR A 88 13.41 -11.02 1.62
CA TYR A 88 14.48 -10.05 1.82
C TYR A 88 15.74 -10.79 2.26
N GLU A 89 16.82 -10.61 1.50
CA GLU A 89 18.10 -11.28 1.76
C GLU A 89 18.95 -10.46 2.72
N GLY A 90 19.34 -11.05 3.84
CA GLY A 90 20.32 -10.52 4.79
C GLY A 90 21.58 -11.39 4.84
N VAL A 91 22.54 -11.02 5.68
CA VAL A 91 23.81 -11.72 5.84
C VAL A 91 23.57 -13.10 6.44
N GLY A 92 23.62 -14.13 5.58
CA GLY A 92 23.42 -15.54 5.96
C GLY A 92 21.97 -15.94 6.24
N ARG A 93 21.01 -15.04 6.02
CA ARG A 93 19.59 -15.21 6.39
C ARG A 93 18.69 -14.70 5.28
N THR A 94 17.50 -15.28 5.19
CA THR A 94 16.43 -14.70 4.38
C THR A 94 15.23 -14.50 5.28
N PHE A 95 14.61 -13.33 5.15
CA PHE A 95 13.38 -12.99 5.85
C PHE A 95 12.24 -12.98 4.86
N VAL A 96 11.06 -13.40 5.28
CA VAL A 96 9.84 -13.22 4.51
C VAL A 96 8.83 -12.51 5.40
N LEU A 97 8.38 -11.35 4.92
CA LEU A 97 7.29 -10.63 5.57
C LEU A 97 5.96 -11.18 5.07
N VAL A 98 5.10 -11.58 6.00
CA VAL A 98 3.74 -12.02 5.71
C VAL A 98 2.75 -11.17 6.46
N SER A 99 1.55 -11.00 5.89
CA SER A 99 0.43 -10.31 6.54
C SER A 99 -0.72 -11.27 6.82
N GLU A 100 -1.34 -11.08 7.98
CA GLU A 100 -2.51 -11.78 8.48
C GLU A 100 -3.66 -10.77 8.61
N SER A 101 -4.79 -11.05 7.96
CA SER A 101 -5.96 -10.18 7.97
C SER A 101 -7.23 -10.95 8.31
N THR A 102 -8.06 -10.38 9.17
CA THR A 102 -9.37 -10.92 9.53
C THR A 102 -10.44 -10.65 8.47
N GLY A 103 -10.19 -9.76 7.50
CA GLY A 103 -11.15 -9.43 6.43
C GLY A 103 -12.41 -8.68 6.89
N GLY A 104 -12.49 -8.26 8.16
CA GLY A 104 -13.64 -7.54 8.73
C GLY A 104 -13.30 -6.13 9.22
N ASN A 105 -14.17 -5.56 10.07
CA ASN A 105 -14.00 -4.22 10.65
C ASN A 105 -12.93 -4.13 11.76
N GLY A 106 -12.21 -5.22 12.02
CA GLY A 106 -11.12 -5.25 12.99
C GLY A 106 -9.84 -4.60 12.46
N CYS A 107 -8.74 -4.77 13.20
CA CYS A 107 -7.39 -4.43 12.73
C CYS A 107 -7.17 -5.08 11.34
N PRO A 108 -7.09 -4.30 10.24
CA PRO A 108 -7.20 -4.89 8.92
C PRO A 108 -6.00 -5.75 8.59
N VAL A 109 -4.81 -5.46 9.13
CA VAL A 109 -3.60 -6.26 8.89
C VAL A 109 -2.68 -6.26 10.11
N MET A 110 -2.23 -7.45 10.48
CA MET A 110 -1.06 -7.72 11.31
C MET A 110 0.02 -8.41 10.48
N PHE A 111 1.26 -8.39 10.94
CA PHE A 111 2.41 -8.96 10.24
C PHE A 111 3.13 -10.00 11.10
N ALA A 112 3.78 -10.94 10.42
CA ALA A 112 4.75 -11.85 11.00
C ALA A 112 5.96 -11.98 10.08
N ILE A 113 7.11 -12.32 10.66
CA ILE A 113 8.36 -12.53 9.91
C ILE A 113 8.74 -14.00 9.99
N VAL A 114 8.91 -14.62 8.82
CA VAL A 114 9.52 -15.94 8.69
C VAL A 114 11.02 -15.75 8.44
N GLU A 115 11.84 -16.30 9.32
CA GLU A 115 13.30 -16.25 9.19
C GLU A 115 13.86 -17.60 8.77
N MET A 116 14.78 -17.58 7.81
CA MET A 116 15.44 -18.77 7.27
C MET A 116 16.97 -18.65 7.32
N GLN A 117 17.58 -19.41 8.24
CA GLN A 117 19.04 -19.52 8.39
C GLN A 117 19.48 -20.96 8.14
N GLY A 118 20.06 -21.22 6.97
CA GLY A 118 20.39 -22.58 6.53
C GLY A 118 19.15 -23.48 6.46
N LYS A 119 19.08 -24.49 7.34
CA LYS A 119 17.92 -25.39 7.46
C LYS A 119 16.92 -24.96 8.55
N ASN A 120 17.29 -24.00 9.39
CA ASN A 120 16.45 -23.53 10.48
C ASN A 120 15.43 -22.55 9.92
N VAL A 121 14.18 -22.71 10.36
CA VAL A 121 13.05 -21.85 10.02
C VAL A 121 12.35 -21.50 11.31
N SER A 122 12.17 -20.21 11.57
CA SER A 122 11.44 -19.66 12.71
C SER A 122 10.42 -18.64 12.21
N VAL A 123 9.40 -18.38 13.03
CA VAL A 123 8.39 -17.35 12.79
C VAL A 123 8.35 -16.46 14.02
N SER A 124 8.31 -15.15 13.82
CA SER A 124 8.15 -14.18 14.91
C SER A 124 6.76 -14.28 15.55
N GLU A 125 6.58 -13.62 16.70
CA GLU A 125 5.25 -13.20 17.12
C GLU A 125 4.65 -12.19 16.12
N GLN A 126 3.34 -11.96 16.21
CA GLN A 126 2.65 -10.97 15.39
C GLN A 126 2.98 -9.54 15.83
N PHE A 127 3.07 -8.62 14.89
CA PHE A 127 3.27 -7.18 15.13
C PHE A 127 2.57 -6.34 14.05
N GLY A 128 2.52 -5.03 14.22
CA GLY A 128 1.88 -4.13 13.27
C GLY A 128 1.00 -3.10 13.95
N THR A 129 0.51 -2.19 13.13
CA THR A 129 -0.24 -0.99 13.54
C THR A 129 -1.63 -0.95 12.91
N CYS A 130 -2.20 -2.09 12.50
CA CYS A 130 -3.49 -2.12 11.80
C CYS A 130 -3.47 -1.37 10.45
N ASN A 131 -2.29 -1.11 9.89
CA ASN A 131 -2.11 -0.52 8.56
C ASN A 131 -1.49 -1.58 7.63
N ASP A 132 -1.96 -1.66 6.40
CA ASP A 132 -1.51 -2.64 5.40
C ASP A 132 -0.32 -2.15 4.56
N VAL A 133 0.04 -0.87 4.68
CA VAL A 133 1.16 -0.24 3.99
C VAL A 133 2.46 -0.43 4.78
N ALA A 134 3.04 -1.63 4.72
CA ALA A 134 4.37 -1.90 5.29
C ALA A 134 5.48 -1.67 4.25
N LYS A 135 6.55 -0.98 4.67
CA LYS A 135 7.83 -0.91 3.97
C LYS A 135 8.83 -1.79 4.71
N ALA A 136 9.56 -2.63 3.99
CA ALA A 136 10.55 -3.49 4.62
C ALA A 136 11.87 -3.51 3.86
N GLU A 137 12.96 -3.57 4.61
CA GLU A 137 14.32 -3.70 4.09
C GLU A 137 15.13 -4.66 4.96
N ALA A 138 15.99 -5.47 4.34
CA ALA A 138 16.98 -6.25 5.06
C ALA A 138 18.27 -5.41 5.19
N LYS A 139 18.79 -5.33 6.40
CA LYS A 139 20.05 -4.66 6.71
C LYS A 139 20.88 -5.55 7.61
N ASP A 140 22.06 -5.92 7.12
CA ASP A 140 22.94 -6.89 7.78
C ASP A 140 22.18 -8.21 8.08
N ASP A 141 22.11 -8.60 9.35
CA ASP A 141 21.45 -9.81 9.85
C ASP A 141 20.03 -9.54 10.41
N ALA A 142 19.42 -8.40 10.05
CA ALA A 142 18.10 -7.97 10.53
C ALA A 142 17.15 -7.62 9.39
N LEU A 143 15.85 -7.74 9.66
CA LEU A 143 14.79 -7.14 8.85
C LEU A 143 14.24 -5.91 9.59
N ILE A 144 14.18 -4.77 8.91
CA ILE A 144 13.57 -3.55 9.41
C ILE A 144 12.26 -3.37 8.65
N VAL A 145 11.16 -3.24 9.39
CA VAL A 145 9.81 -3.05 8.86
C VAL A 145 9.24 -1.76 9.44
N THR A 146 8.93 -0.80 8.58
CA THR A 146 8.31 0.47 8.95
C THR A 146 6.87 0.47 8.47
N ILE A 147 5.95 0.73 9.41
CA ILE A 147 4.52 0.67 9.19
C ILE A 147 3.90 1.97 9.73
N PRO A 148 3.17 2.75 8.92
CA PRO A 148 2.45 3.90 9.42
C PRO A 148 1.46 3.48 10.51
N LYS A 149 1.36 4.27 11.58
CA LYS A 149 0.39 4.02 12.64
C LYS A 149 -1.03 4.11 12.09
N PHE A 150 -1.95 3.33 12.68
CA PHE A 150 -3.36 3.33 12.28
C PHE A 150 -3.98 4.73 12.28
N ASP A 151 -3.67 5.49 13.32
CA ASP A 151 -4.15 6.84 13.59
C ASP A 151 -3.39 7.91 12.80
N GLY A 152 -2.40 7.49 12.02
CA GLY A 152 -1.59 8.37 11.21
C GLY A 152 -0.65 9.27 12.01
N THR A 153 -0.39 9.00 13.29
CA THR A 153 0.45 9.85 14.14
C THR A 153 1.96 9.63 13.96
N GLY A 154 2.37 9.01 12.85
CA GLY A 154 3.74 8.64 12.54
C GLY A 154 3.88 7.17 12.20
N ASP A 155 5.06 6.63 12.42
CA ASP A 155 5.44 5.28 12.03
C ASP A 155 5.82 4.42 13.24
N GLU A 156 5.47 3.14 13.20
CA GLU A 156 6.11 2.10 14.00
C GLU A 156 7.18 1.42 13.14
N THR A 157 8.44 1.47 13.58
CA THR A 157 9.52 0.68 13.01
C THR A 157 9.80 -0.52 13.91
N THR A 158 9.61 -1.71 13.35
CA THR A 158 9.94 -2.98 13.97
C THR A 158 11.21 -3.53 13.37
N THR A 159 12.24 -3.71 14.18
CA THR A 159 13.47 -4.42 13.81
C THR A 159 13.38 -5.85 14.32
N PHE A 160 13.51 -6.81 13.41
CA PHE A 160 13.60 -8.22 13.73
C PHE A 160 15.03 -8.72 13.55
N ARG A 161 15.60 -9.29 14.61
CA ARG A 161 16.95 -9.87 14.61
C ARG A 161 17.00 -11.04 15.58
N ASN A 162 17.53 -12.19 15.13
CA ASN A 162 17.74 -13.36 15.98
C ASN A 162 16.47 -13.84 16.71
N GLY A 163 15.31 -13.81 16.04
CA GLY A 163 14.05 -14.22 16.65
C GLY A 163 13.43 -13.20 17.61
N GLN A 164 14.04 -12.02 17.78
CA GLN A 164 13.55 -10.97 18.67
C GLN A 164 13.05 -9.77 17.86
N LEU A 165 11.92 -9.22 18.28
CA LEU A 165 11.39 -7.95 17.78
C LEU A 165 11.83 -6.82 18.72
N THR A 166 12.23 -5.70 18.14
CA THR A 166 12.43 -4.44 18.85
C THR A 166 11.64 -3.36 18.12
N LYS A 167 10.81 -2.63 18.86
CA LYS A 167 9.96 -1.58 18.30
C LYS A 167 10.51 -0.21 18.65
N THR A 168 10.45 0.70 17.70
CA THR A 168 10.68 2.13 17.88
C THR A 168 9.58 2.87 17.17
N GLU A 169 9.05 3.89 17.83
CA GLU A 169 8.02 4.75 17.23
C GLU A 169 8.64 6.08 16.82
N THR A 170 8.33 6.51 15.61
CA THR A 170 8.55 7.87 15.16
C THR A 170 7.20 8.55 15.24
N ILE A 171 7.09 9.63 16.00
CA ILE A 171 5.88 10.45 16.02
C ILE A 171 6.05 11.48 14.91
N ASP A 172 5.10 11.53 13.98
CA ASP A 172 5.09 12.60 13.00
C ASP A 172 5.02 13.92 13.73
N SER A 173 5.98 14.80 13.45
CA SER A 173 5.94 16.16 13.96
C SER A 173 4.59 16.79 13.61
N GLU A 174 3.88 17.32 14.62
CA GLU A 174 2.66 18.12 14.38
C GLU A 174 2.96 19.31 13.44
N ASP A 175 4.23 19.70 13.31
CA ASP A 175 4.71 20.76 12.42
C ASP A 175 5.15 20.25 11.03
N GLY A 176 5.14 18.94 10.80
CA GLY A 176 5.67 18.32 9.59
C GLY A 176 7.20 18.39 9.49
N GLU A 177 7.72 17.87 8.39
CA GLU A 177 9.15 17.81 8.06
C GLU A 177 9.49 18.60 6.80
N GLY A 178 10.77 18.95 6.64
CA GLY A 178 11.27 19.69 5.48
C GLY A 178 11.22 21.22 5.65
N PRO A 179 11.26 21.97 4.53
CA PRO A 179 11.44 23.42 4.58
C PRO A 179 10.17 24.16 5.03
N GLU A 180 10.35 25.33 5.66
CA GLU A 180 9.24 26.21 6.10
C GLU A 180 8.35 26.70 4.95
N ARG A 181 8.88 26.70 3.72
CA ARG A 181 8.22 27.12 2.48
C ARG A 181 8.56 26.13 1.37
N ALA A 182 7.67 26.01 0.40
CA ALA A 182 7.89 25.17 -0.77
C ALA A 182 9.19 25.56 -1.51
N PRO A 183 10.06 24.62 -1.88
CA PRO A 183 11.20 24.88 -2.75
C PRO A 183 10.73 25.55 -4.06
N GLY A 184 11.42 26.63 -4.47
CA GLY A 184 11.00 27.41 -5.64
C GLY A 184 9.79 28.32 -5.40
N GLY A 185 9.18 28.28 -4.20
CA GLY A 185 8.07 29.13 -3.81
C GLY A 185 6.69 28.68 -4.29
N ASP A 186 6.60 27.65 -5.13
CA ASP A 186 5.33 27.13 -5.67
C ASP A 186 4.81 25.98 -4.81
N LEU A 187 3.88 26.27 -3.89
CA LEU A 187 3.32 25.23 -3.01
C LEU A 187 2.43 24.23 -3.75
N ALA A 188 1.63 24.70 -4.71
CA ALA A 188 0.76 23.84 -5.50
C ALA A 188 1.56 22.78 -6.26
N LEU A 189 2.62 23.18 -6.97
CA LEU A 189 3.49 22.26 -7.67
C LEU A 189 4.24 21.33 -6.69
N PHE A 190 4.63 21.85 -5.53
CA PHE A 190 5.37 21.07 -4.53
C PHE A 190 4.55 19.92 -3.93
N VAL A 191 3.23 20.09 -3.79
CA VAL A 191 2.33 19.03 -3.31
C VAL A 191 1.69 18.22 -4.45
N SER A 192 1.78 18.67 -5.69
CA SER A 192 1.17 17.97 -6.85
C SER A 192 1.65 16.53 -6.98
N ASN A 193 0.71 15.62 -7.29
CA ASN A 193 0.91 14.16 -7.38
C ASN A 193 1.37 13.48 -6.09
N LYS A 194 1.25 14.16 -4.93
CA LYS A 194 1.45 13.53 -3.62
C LYS A 194 0.12 13.13 -3.03
N HIS A 195 0.09 12.00 -2.34
CA HIS A 195 -1.06 11.64 -1.53
C HIS A 195 -1.30 12.69 -0.43
N ILE A 196 -2.55 12.96 -0.08
CA ILE A 196 -2.87 13.96 0.96
C ILE A 196 -2.21 13.65 2.32
N SER A 197 -2.03 12.38 2.65
CA SER A 197 -1.29 11.96 3.85
C SER A 197 0.19 12.34 3.79
N GLU A 198 0.84 12.16 2.63
CA GLU A 198 2.23 12.59 2.41
C GLU A 198 2.36 14.11 2.54
N ALA A 199 1.43 14.86 1.95
CA ALA A 199 1.42 16.32 2.06
C ALA A 199 1.27 16.79 3.51
N MET A 200 0.46 16.11 4.34
CA MET A 200 0.32 16.41 5.76
C MET A 200 1.59 16.16 6.59
N GLY A 201 2.53 15.38 6.06
CA GLY A 201 3.88 15.25 6.60
C GLY A 201 4.80 16.42 6.23
N MET A 202 4.43 17.29 5.29
CA MET A 202 5.30 18.36 4.76
C MET A 202 5.11 19.67 5.53
N LYS A 203 6.19 20.20 6.11
CA LYS A 203 6.19 21.42 6.93
C LYS A 203 5.62 22.64 6.20
N ALA A 204 6.02 22.87 4.95
CA ALA A 204 5.50 23.97 4.15
C ALA A 204 3.97 23.94 3.98
N PHE A 205 3.41 22.74 3.81
CA PHE A 205 1.96 22.53 3.63
C PHE A 205 1.22 22.64 4.97
N VAL A 206 1.73 22.00 6.02
CA VAL A 206 1.22 22.13 7.40
C VAL A 206 1.16 23.59 7.84
N ASN A 207 2.23 24.34 7.59
CA ASN A 207 2.29 25.77 7.88
C ASN A 207 1.23 26.57 7.12
N ALA A 208 0.90 26.20 5.88
CA ALA A 208 -0.15 26.87 5.11
C ALA A 208 -1.54 26.62 5.71
N LEU A 209 -1.81 25.40 6.16
CA LEU A 209 -3.07 25.05 6.82
C LEU A 209 -3.22 25.65 8.22
N LYS A 210 -2.18 25.59 9.06
CA LYS A 210 -2.19 26.19 10.41
C LYS A 210 -2.43 27.70 10.40
N LYS A 211 -2.17 28.40 9.29
CA LYS A 211 -2.48 29.83 9.13
C LYS A 211 -3.96 30.11 8.95
N ILE A 212 -4.73 29.17 8.41
CA ILE A 212 -6.14 29.37 8.07
C ILE A 212 -7.10 28.58 8.98
N MET A 213 -6.61 27.54 9.66
CA MET A 213 -7.41 26.65 10.50
C MET A 213 -7.08 26.87 11.99
N PRO A 214 -8.10 26.96 12.87
CA PRO A 214 -7.89 26.79 14.30
C PRO A 214 -7.25 25.43 14.63
N GLN A 215 -6.47 25.36 15.71
CA GLN A 215 -5.71 24.16 16.07
C GLN A 215 -6.59 22.90 16.20
N ALA A 216 -7.80 23.03 16.74
CA ALA A 216 -8.73 21.90 16.88
C ALA A 216 -9.17 21.35 15.51
N ASP A 217 -9.59 22.24 14.60
CA ASP A 217 -9.99 21.89 13.24
C ASP A 217 -8.80 21.33 12.43
N PHE A 218 -7.59 21.87 12.63
CA PHE A 218 -6.39 21.35 11.99
C PHE A 218 -6.08 19.91 12.44
N LYS A 219 -6.20 19.62 13.74
CA LYS A 219 -6.00 18.25 14.27
C LYS A 219 -7.03 17.28 13.70
N GLU A 220 -8.28 17.69 13.60
CA GLU A 220 -9.36 16.90 12.97
C GLU A 220 -9.06 16.60 11.50
N ALA A 221 -8.73 17.64 10.70
CA ALA A 221 -8.34 17.49 9.30
C ALA A 221 -7.13 16.56 9.10
N ARG A 222 -6.10 16.75 9.93
CA ARG A 222 -4.88 15.93 9.90
C ARG A 222 -5.17 14.48 10.24
N GLY A 223 -6.02 14.23 11.25
CA GLY A 223 -6.46 12.88 11.61
C GLY A 223 -7.13 12.17 10.43
N MET A 224 -8.07 12.82 9.75
CA MET A 224 -8.69 12.26 8.53
C MET A 224 -7.67 12.01 7.42
N ALA A 225 -6.78 12.96 7.16
CA ALA A 225 -5.80 12.83 6.08
C ALA A 225 -4.75 11.73 6.32
N LEU A 226 -4.36 11.47 7.58
CA LEU A 226 -3.32 10.50 7.90
C LEU A 226 -3.88 9.10 8.21
N SER A 227 -5.10 9.00 8.74
CA SER A 227 -5.72 7.72 9.13
C SER A 227 -6.83 7.24 8.19
N GLY A 228 -7.36 8.12 7.35
CA GLY A 228 -8.51 7.86 6.50
C GLY A 228 -8.16 7.63 5.04
N PRO A 229 -9.14 7.21 4.21
CA PRO A 229 -8.98 7.20 2.77
C PRO A 229 -8.73 8.63 2.27
N GLY A 230 -7.75 8.77 1.40
CA GLY A 230 -7.41 10.03 0.73
C GLY A 230 -7.15 9.83 -0.74
N ILE A 231 -6.88 10.92 -1.44
CA ILE A 231 -6.44 10.89 -2.83
C ILE A 231 -5.22 11.78 -3.02
N ASP A 232 -4.55 11.57 -4.15
CA ASP A 232 -3.42 12.39 -4.56
C ASP A 232 -3.86 13.80 -4.91
N PHE A 233 -2.96 14.77 -4.73
CA PHE A 233 -3.16 16.13 -5.19
C PHE A 233 -3.14 16.20 -6.71
N TRP A 234 -4.22 16.72 -7.32
CA TRP A 234 -4.25 17.05 -8.76
C TRP A 234 -4.32 18.56 -8.97
N MET A 235 -3.83 19.02 -10.12
CA MET A 235 -3.87 20.43 -10.50
C MET A 235 -5.21 20.78 -11.15
N HIS A 236 -5.83 21.88 -10.74
CA HIS A 236 -7.00 22.48 -11.38
C HIS A 236 -6.97 24.00 -11.16
N ASP A 237 -7.14 24.78 -12.23
CA ASP A 237 -7.19 26.25 -12.19
C ASP A 237 -6.08 26.92 -11.38
N GLY A 238 -4.84 26.41 -11.51
CA GLY A 238 -3.66 26.95 -10.83
C GLY A 238 -3.55 26.62 -9.34
N ALA A 239 -4.44 25.77 -8.82
CA ALA A 239 -4.35 25.20 -7.48
C ALA A 239 -4.12 23.69 -7.53
N ALA A 240 -3.50 23.14 -6.50
CA ALA A 240 -3.46 21.71 -6.23
C ALA A 240 -4.55 21.37 -5.22
N LEU A 241 -5.34 20.33 -5.48
CA LEU A 241 -6.49 19.95 -4.68
C LEU A 241 -6.39 18.50 -4.25
N ALA A 242 -6.83 18.21 -3.03
CA ALA A 242 -7.00 16.85 -2.55
C ALA A 242 -8.15 16.79 -1.54
N ASN A 243 -8.64 15.58 -1.27
CA ASN A 243 -9.54 15.33 -0.17
C ASN A 243 -9.18 14.04 0.57
N ALA A 244 -9.60 13.97 1.83
CA ALA A 244 -9.59 12.80 2.67
C ALA A 244 -10.91 12.67 3.41
N CYS A 245 -11.17 11.53 4.02
CA CYS A 245 -12.33 11.33 4.86
C CYS A 245 -12.01 10.55 6.13
N GLU A 246 -12.89 10.64 7.11
CA GLU A 246 -12.83 9.74 8.26
C GLU A 246 -13.06 8.29 7.80
N ARG A 247 -12.23 7.40 8.33
CA ARG A 247 -12.30 5.97 8.01
C ARG A 247 -13.69 5.42 8.36
N HIS A 248 -14.28 4.68 7.42
CA HIS A 248 -15.65 4.12 7.52
C HIS A 248 -16.77 5.17 7.64
N ASN A 249 -16.46 6.46 7.53
CA ASN A 249 -17.44 7.54 7.66
C ASN A 249 -17.29 8.60 6.55
N CYS A 250 -16.87 8.17 5.35
CA CYS A 250 -16.59 9.09 4.24
C CYS A 250 -17.80 9.84 3.69
N GLY A 251 -19.02 9.35 3.94
CA GLY A 251 -20.24 10.03 3.55
C GLY A 251 -20.50 11.30 4.36
N ASP A 252 -20.19 11.25 5.67
CA ASP A 252 -20.61 12.29 6.60
C ASP A 252 -19.44 13.15 7.08
N HIS A 253 -18.22 12.59 7.16
CA HIS A 253 -17.06 13.27 7.72
C HIS A 253 -15.88 13.28 6.74
N SER A 254 -15.59 14.46 6.19
CA SER A 254 -14.51 14.62 5.20
C SER A 254 -13.78 15.96 5.29
N PHE A 255 -12.57 15.97 4.72
CA PHE A 255 -11.68 17.10 4.64
C PHE A 255 -11.27 17.32 3.18
N SER A 256 -11.48 18.52 2.67
CA SER A 256 -11.00 18.94 1.34
C SER A 256 -10.05 20.11 1.50
N VAL A 257 -9.04 20.17 0.64
CA VAL A 257 -8.03 21.22 0.65
C VAL A 257 -7.63 21.61 -0.76
N ALA A 258 -7.37 22.91 -0.94
CA ALA A 258 -6.76 23.47 -2.13
C ALA A 258 -5.62 24.41 -1.73
N VAL A 259 -4.51 24.38 -2.47
CA VAL A 259 -3.41 25.33 -2.31
C VAL A 259 -3.00 25.90 -3.66
N ASP A 260 -2.72 27.20 -3.74
CA ASP A 260 -2.21 27.83 -4.95
C ASP A 260 -0.67 27.94 -4.95
N GLN A 261 -0.13 28.43 -6.06
CA GLN A 261 1.31 28.61 -6.22
C GLN A 261 1.92 29.53 -5.15
N SER A 262 1.19 30.55 -4.69
CA SER A 262 1.70 31.50 -3.69
C SER A 262 1.77 30.93 -2.28
N GLY A 263 1.25 29.71 -2.07
CA GLY A 263 1.10 29.09 -0.76
C GLY A 263 -0.16 29.56 -0.02
N ARG A 264 -1.11 30.20 -0.71
CA ARG A 264 -2.44 30.44 -0.15
C ARG A 264 -3.18 29.12 -0.11
N ALA A 265 -3.81 28.84 1.01
CA ALA A 265 -4.58 27.64 1.25
C ALA A 265 -6.05 27.97 1.44
N TRP A 266 -6.90 27.02 1.05
CA TRP A 266 -8.31 26.96 1.40
C TRP A 266 -8.64 25.54 1.83
N ALA A 267 -9.55 25.41 2.78
CA ALA A 267 -9.97 24.11 3.26
C ALA A 267 -11.45 24.07 3.57
N ALA A 268 -12.01 22.86 3.59
CA ALA A 268 -13.35 22.60 4.07
C ALA A 268 -13.37 21.33 4.93
N LEU A 269 -14.04 21.41 6.07
CA LEU A 269 -14.41 20.24 6.89
C LEU A 269 -15.91 20.01 6.75
N TYR A 270 -16.29 18.80 6.36
CA TYR A 270 -17.68 18.36 6.25
C TYR A 270 -18.00 17.47 7.43
N ASN A 271 -19.11 17.74 8.12
CA ASN A 271 -19.66 16.88 9.16
C ASN A 271 -21.19 16.87 9.01
N ASP A 272 -21.78 15.69 8.78
CA ASP A 272 -23.21 15.48 8.54
C ASP A 272 -23.76 16.42 7.44
N GLY A 273 -23.02 16.51 6.32
CA GLY A 273 -23.36 17.34 5.17
C GLY A 273 -23.19 18.86 5.38
N LYS A 274 -22.71 19.31 6.54
CA LYS A 274 -22.43 20.74 6.81
C LYS A 274 -20.97 21.04 6.58
N ALA A 275 -20.69 22.04 5.75
CA ALA A 275 -19.33 22.50 5.47
C ALA A 275 -18.91 23.65 6.40
N ARG A 276 -17.72 23.54 6.99
CA ARG A 276 -16.96 24.63 7.60
C ARG A 276 -15.82 25.00 6.67
N PHE A 277 -15.78 26.24 6.18
CA PHE A 277 -14.75 26.71 5.25
C PHE A 277 -13.67 27.53 5.95
N PHE A 278 -12.43 27.41 5.48
CA PHE A 278 -11.25 28.08 6.01
C PHE A 278 -10.46 28.76 4.88
N GLY A 279 -9.80 29.89 5.17
CA GLY A 279 -8.98 30.63 4.19
C GLY A 279 -9.75 31.59 3.26
N ASP A 280 -10.99 31.92 3.60
CA ASP A 280 -11.90 32.80 2.85
C ASP A 280 -12.04 32.40 1.36
N PRO A 281 -12.51 31.16 1.05
CA PRO A 281 -12.71 30.74 -0.32
C PRO A 281 -13.88 31.51 -0.97
N ASP A 282 -13.66 31.98 -2.20
CA ASP A 282 -14.73 32.49 -3.06
C ASP A 282 -15.68 31.35 -3.50
N GLN A 283 -16.75 31.69 -4.22
CA GLN A 283 -17.75 30.70 -4.64
C GLN A 283 -17.16 29.58 -5.51
N THR A 284 -16.19 29.91 -6.37
CA THR A 284 -15.50 28.93 -7.20
C THR A 284 -14.66 27.98 -6.34
N LYS A 285 -13.92 28.50 -5.35
CA LYS A 285 -13.10 27.65 -4.46
C LYS A 285 -13.99 26.79 -3.56
N LYS A 286 -15.17 27.27 -3.15
CA LYS A 286 -16.14 26.45 -2.42
C LYS A 286 -16.63 25.26 -3.24
N GLN A 287 -16.85 25.43 -4.54
CA GLN A 287 -17.21 24.31 -5.43
C GLN A 287 -16.07 23.29 -5.55
N PHE A 288 -14.83 23.78 -5.62
CA PHE A 288 -13.64 22.92 -5.68
C PHE A 288 -13.38 22.11 -4.41
N LEU A 289 -13.78 22.66 -3.26
CA LEU A 289 -13.65 22.02 -1.96
C LEU A 289 -14.80 21.05 -1.65
N ASP A 290 -15.82 20.96 -2.50
CA ASP A 290 -16.86 19.95 -2.36
C ASP A 290 -16.26 18.55 -2.58
N PRO A 291 -16.42 17.58 -1.65
CA PRO A 291 -15.87 16.24 -1.82
C PRO A 291 -16.46 15.47 -3.01
N SER A 292 -17.60 15.92 -3.55
CA SER A 292 -18.19 15.41 -4.79
C SER A 292 -17.61 16.03 -6.06
N PHE A 293 -16.76 17.07 -5.93
CA PHE A 293 -16.11 17.71 -7.06
C PHE A 293 -15.24 16.70 -7.81
N ARG A 294 -15.47 16.61 -9.13
CA ARG A 294 -14.66 15.83 -10.06
C ARG A 294 -14.24 16.78 -11.19
N PRO A 295 -12.94 16.98 -11.43
CA PRO A 295 -12.52 17.67 -12.64
C PRO A 295 -13.04 16.88 -13.85
N GLN A 296 -13.62 17.59 -14.83
CA GLN A 296 -14.04 17.01 -16.11
C GLN A 296 -12.84 16.82 -17.03
#